data_AF-A0A6G4AJN8-F1
#
_entry.id   AF-A0A6G4AJN8-F1
#
_cell.length_a   1.000
_cell.length_b   1.000
_cell.length_c   1.000
_cell.angle_alpha   90.00
_cell.angle_beta   90.00
_cell.angle_gamma   90.00
#
_symmetry.space_group_name_H-M   'P 1'
#
loop_
_entity.id
_entity.type
_entity.pdbx_description
1 polymer ?
#
loop_
_entity_poly.entity_id
_entity_poly.type
_entity_poly.pdbx_seq_one_letter_code
_entity_poly.pdbx_strand_id
1 'polypeptide(L)'
;MLERNMLTVKAERRPVAKSDDVQMELSERPLGVFSRQIMLADALDTEHIQAGFDAGVLTLRIPISERAKPRKISIGVGSGHKEISG
;
A
#
# COMPACT_ATOMS: atom_id res chain seq x y z
N MET A 1 2.45 7.92 5.38
CA MET A 1 1.97 7.71 6.77
C MET A 1 1.18 6.43 6.80
N LEU A 2 1.37 5.61 7.83
CA LEU A 2 0.59 4.39 8.05
C LEU A 2 -0.20 4.52 9.35
N GLU A 3 -1.49 4.26 9.30
CA GLU A 3 -2.36 4.24 10.49
C GLU A 3 -3.44 3.17 10.31
N ARG A 4 -3.58 2.24 11.26
CA ARG A 4 -4.60 1.16 11.21
C ARG A 4 -4.73 0.50 9.82
N ASN A 5 -3.60 0.02 9.28
CA ASN A 5 -3.48 -0.58 7.94
C ASN A 5 -3.83 0.33 6.76
N MET A 6 -4.09 1.62 6.98
CA MET A 6 -4.27 2.61 5.93
C MET A 6 -2.95 3.29 5.60
N LEU A 7 -2.41 3.01 4.41
CA LEU A 7 -1.24 3.69 3.88
C LEU A 7 -1.67 4.95 3.13
N THR A 8 -1.28 6.10 3.66
CA THR A 8 -1.49 7.40 3.03
C THR A 8 -0.19 7.90 2.39
N VAL A 9 -0.23 8.12 1.08
CA VAL A 9 0.82 8.77 0.28
C VAL A 9 0.38 10.18 -0.04
N LYS A 10 1.20 11.18 0.30
CA LYS A 10 0.97 12.59 -0.03
C LYS A 10 2.17 13.15 -0.80
N ALA A 11 1.91 13.95 -1.81
CA ALA A 11 2.91 14.68 -2.59
C ALA A 11 2.38 16.06 -2.95
N GLU A 12 3.27 17.03 -3.16
CA GLU A 12 2.91 18.37 -3.60
C GLU A 12 3.71 18.73 -4.86
N ARG A 13 3.03 19.22 -5.89
CA ARG A 13 3.66 19.81 -7.06
C ARG A 13 3.41 21.31 -7.08
N ARG A 14 4.44 22.08 -6.77
CA ARG A 14 4.39 23.54 -6.84
C ARG A 14 4.61 24.04 -8.27
N PRO A 15 4.03 25.20 -8.63
CA PRO A 15 4.42 25.92 -9.84
C PRO A 15 5.93 26.14 -9.85
N VAL A 16 6.53 26.11 -11.04
CA VAL A 16 7.94 26.47 -11.20
C VAL A 16 8.05 27.98 -10.98
N ALA A 17 9.03 28.42 -10.18
CA ALA A 17 9.32 29.84 -10.04
C ALA A 17 9.73 30.41 -11.40
N LYS A 18 9.01 31.41 -11.87
CA LYS A 18 9.30 32.12 -13.12
C LYS A 18 9.97 33.45 -12.81
N SER A 19 10.87 33.89 -13.67
CA SER A 19 11.32 35.28 -13.69
C SER A 19 10.17 36.20 -14.10
N ASP A 20 10.23 37.46 -13.70
CA ASP A 20 9.14 38.44 -13.87
C ASP A 20 8.67 38.60 -15.33
N ASP A 21 9.56 38.34 -16.29
CA ASP A 21 9.29 38.47 -17.73
C ASP A 21 8.65 37.24 -18.39
N VAL A 22 8.32 36.17 -17.63
CA VAL A 22 7.80 34.92 -18.21
C VAL A 22 6.34 34.69 -17.80
N GLN A 23 5.44 34.89 -18.77
CA GLN A 23 4.02 34.56 -18.63
C GLN A 23 3.75 33.08 -18.92
N MET A 24 2.82 32.45 -18.19
CA MET A 24 2.36 31.08 -18.48
C MET A 24 1.08 31.12 -19.31
N GLU A 25 1.18 30.76 -20.59
CA GLU A 25 0.01 30.70 -21.47
C GLU A 25 -0.82 29.43 -21.29
N LEU A 26 -0.16 28.29 -21.00
CA LEU A 26 -0.84 27.00 -20.82
C LEU A 26 -0.14 26.13 -19.76
N SER A 27 -0.94 25.47 -18.92
CA SER A 27 -0.48 24.48 -17.94
C SER A 27 -1.38 23.25 -17.97
N GLU A 28 -0.97 22.20 -18.67
CA GLU A 28 -1.71 20.94 -18.77
C GLU A 28 -1.47 20.01 -17.59
N ARG A 29 -0.32 20.18 -16.93
CA ARG A 29 0.07 19.31 -15.81
C ARG A 29 -0.66 19.74 -14.55
N PRO A 30 -1.33 18.82 -13.83
CA PRO A 30 -1.92 19.14 -12.54
C PRO A 30 -0.86 19.63 -11.55
N LEU A 31 -1.21 20.68 -10.81
CA LEU A 31 -0.43 21.24 -9.71
C LEU A 31 -1.19 21.05 -8.39
N GLY A 32 -0.50 21.28 -7.26
CA GLY A 32 -1.06 21.19 -5.93
C GLY A 32 -0.78 19.85 -5.25
N VAL A 33 -1.62 19.51 -4.28
CA VAL A 33 -1.43 18.35 -3.41
C VAL A 33 -2.13 17.13 -3.99
N PHE A 34 -1.39 16.04 -4.08
CA PHE A 34 -1.87 14.71 -4.42
C PHE A 34 -1.91 13.87 -3.15
N SER A 35 -2.99 13.14 -2.94
CA SER A 35 -3.12 12.20 -1.84
C SER A 35 -3.76 10.91 -2.33
N ARG A 36 -3.13 9.78 -2.00
CA ARG A 36 -3.71 8.45 -2.23
C ARG A 36 -3.70 7.68 -0.93
N GLN A 37 -4.81 7.02 -0.65
CA GLN A 37 -4.97 6.12 0.47
C GLN A 37 -5.18 4.71 -0.05
N ILE A 38 -4.48 3.76 0.56
CA ILE A 38 -4.48 2.35 0.18
C ILE A 38 -4.63 1.55 1.46
N MET A 39 -5.66 0.72 1.51
CA MET A 39 -5.82 -0.25 2.58
C MET A 39 -4.88 -1.42 2.33
N LEU A 40 -4.03 -1.71 3.30
CA LEU A 40 -3.11 -2.83 3.28
C LEU A 40 -3.76 -4.06 3.90
N ALA A 41 -3.45 -5.23 3.35
CA ALA A 41 -3.88 -6.50 3.95
C ALA A 41 -3.11 -6.78 5.24
N ASP A 42 -3.75 -7.43 6.21
CA ASP A 42 -3.15 -7.82 7.50
C ASP A 42 -1.94 -8.74 7.35
N ALA A 43 -1.88 -9.45 6.22
CA ALA A 43 -0.78 -10.35 5.88
C ALA A 43 0.53 -9.62 5.56
N LEU A 44 0.55 -8.29 5.41
CA LEU A 44 1.74 -7.52 5.04
C LEU A 44 2.56 -7.13 6.27
N ASP A 45 3.88 -7.24 6.14
CA ASP A 45 4.84 -6.74 7.12
C ASP A 45 5.07 -5.24 6.90
N THR A 46 4.32 -4.44 7.65
CA THR A 46 4.35 -2.99 7.51
C THR A 46 5.51 -2.32 8.27
N GLU A 47 6.18 -3.05 9.17
CA GLU A 47 7.38 -2.56 9.87
C GLU A 47 8.60 -2.51 8.94
N HIS A 48 8.62 -3.38 7.93
CA HIS A 48 9.72 -3.49 6.96
C HIS A 48 9.37 -2.89 5.59
N ILE A 49 8.56 -1.84 5.56
CA ILE A 49 8.24 -1.12 4.32
C ILE A 49 9.51 -0.48 3.73
N GLN A 50 9.68 -0.59 2.41
CA GLN A 50 10.75 0.08 1.68
C GLN A 50 10.16 1.01 0.62
N ALA A 51 10.75 2.19 0.48
CA ALA A 51 10.34 3.17 -0.53
C ALA A 51 11.53 3.56 -1.40
N GLY A 52 11.31 3.60 -2.72
CA GLY A 52 12.23 4.17 -3.69
C GLY A 52 11.51 5.15 -4.58
N PHE A 53 12.16 6.26 -4.93
CA PHE A 53 11.64 7.23 -5.89
C PHE A 53 12.66 7.45 -6.99
N ASP A 54 12.27 7.11 -8.20
CA ASP A 54 13.14 7.25 -9.37
C ASP A 54 12.30 7.65 -10.59
N ALA A 55 12.85 8.52 -11.44
CA ALA A 55 12.21 9.02 -12.67
C ALA A 55 10.73 9.46 -12.52
N GLY A 56 10.35 10.00 -11.35
CA GLY A 56 8.97 10.45 -11.10
C GLY A 56 8.01 9.39 -10.56
N VAL A 57 8.51 8.18 -10.27
CA VAL A 57 7.71 7.04 -9.80
C VAL A 57 8.08 6.69 -8.36
N LEU A 58 7.11 6.78 -7.45
CA LEU A 58 7.23 6.26 -6.09
C LEU A 58 6.89 4.77 -6.08
N THR A 59 7.89 3.94 -5.82
CA THR A 59 7.74 2.49 -5.66
C THR A 59 7.79 2.12 -4.18
N LEU A 60 6.74 1.46 -3.70
CA LEU A 60 6.66 0.94 -2.33
C LEU A 60 6.75 -0.59 -2.39
N ARG A 61 7.69 -1.16 -1.63
CA ARG A 61 7.84 -2.62 -1.48
C ARG A 61 7.47 -2.97 -0.04
N ILE A 62 6.50 -3.85 0.11
CA ILE A 62 5.98 -4.30 1.40
C ILE A 62 6.10 -5.82 1.43
N PRO A 63 6.98 -6.39 2.28
CA PRO A 63 7.08 -7.84 2.41
C PRO A 63 5.77 -8.44 2.91
N ILE A 64 5.54 -9.70 2.59
CA ILE A 64 4.49 -10.49 3.24
C ILE A 64 5.03 -10.95 4.60
N SER A 65 4.23 -10.80 5.64
CA SER A 65 4.57 -11.25 6.98
C SER A 65 4.81 -12.75 7.03
N GLU A 66 5.80 -13.16 7.82
CA GLU A 66 6.16 -14.57 8.03
C GLU A 66 4.97 -15.40 8.54
N ARG A 67 4.09 -14.79 9.35
CA ARG A 67 2.88 -15.44 9.88
C ARG A 67 1.81 -15.70 8.82
N ALA A 68 1.81 -14.95 7.73
CA ALA A 68 0.87 -15.11 6.64
C ALA A 68 1.30 -16.16 5.61
N LYS A 69 2.48 -16.77 5.74
CA LYS A 69 2.87 -17.90 4.91
C LYS A 69 1.84 -19.04 5.07
N PRO A 70 1.35 -19.66 3.98
CA PRO A 70 0.33 -20.70 4.05
C PRO A 70 0.78 -21.84 4.96
N ARG A 71 0.01 -22.14 6.02
CA ARG A 71 0.28 -23.30 6.87
C ARG A 71 -0.47 -24.49 6.31
N LYS A 72 0.23 -25.62 6.11
CA LYS A 72 -0.40 -26.89 5.77
C LYS A 72 -1.24 -27.35 6.97
N ILE A 73 -2.56 -27.39 6.82
CA ILE A 73 -3.45 -27.95 7.83
C ILE A 73 -3.57 -29.45 7.54
N SER A 74 -3.02 -30.28 8.42
CA SER A 74 -3.20 -31.73 8.34
C SER A 74 -4.61 -32.08 8.82
N ILE A 75 -5.43 -32.69 7.95
CA ILE A 75 -6.72 -33.26 8.35
C ILE A 75 -6.43 -34.59 9.06
N GLY A 76 -6.70 -34.65 10.36
CA GLY A 76 -6.64 -35.90 11.12
C GLY A 76 -7.85 -36.78 10.78
N VAL A 77 -7.61 -38.01 10.33
CA VAL A 77 -8.67 -39.00 10.11
C VAL A 77 -9.04 -39.57 11.48
N GLY A 78 -10.00 -38.94 12.17
CA GLY A 78 -10.55 -39.47 13.42
C GLY A 78 -11.48 -40.64 13.11
N SER A 79 -11.12 -41.84 13.54
CA SER A 79 -12.04 -42.98 13.61
C SER A 79 -13.11 -42.71 14.67
N GLY A 80 -14.35 -42.48 14.26
CA GLY A 80 -15.45 -42.35 15.19
C GLY A 80 -16.70 -41.75 14.54
N HIS A 81 -17.49 -42.59 13.90
CA HIS A 81 -18.86 -42.27 13.52
C HIS A 81 -19.64 -41.95 14.81
N LYS A 82 -19.97 -40.68 15.06
CA LYS A 82 -20.99 -40.33 16.05
C LYS A 82 -22.34 -40.30 15.33
N GLU A 83 -23.01 -41.44 15.35
CA GLU A 83 -24.41 -41.55 15.01
C GLU A 83 -25.22 -40.81 16.08
N ILE A 84 -26.09 -39.90 15.64
CA ILE A 84 -26.99 -39.15 16.50
C ILE A 84 -28.24 -40.03 16.61
N SER A 85 -28.44 -40.68 17.76
CA SER A 85 -29.69 -41.40 18.02
C SER A 85 -30.84 -40.40 18.09
N GLY A 86 -31.95 -40.75 17.43
CA GLY A 86 -33.13 -39.89 17.22
C GLY A 86 -34.02 -39.67 18.42
#